data_AF-A0AAW7LDV1-F1
#
_entry.id   AF-A0AAW7LDV1-F1
#
_cell.length_a   1.000
_cell.length_b   1.000
_cell.length_c   1.000
_cell.angle_alpha   90.00
_cell.angle_beta   90.00
_cell.angle_gamma   90.00
#
_symmetry.space_group_name_H-M   'P 1'
#
loop_
_entity.id
_entity.type
_entity.pdbx_description
1 polymer ?
#
loop_
_entity_poly.entity_id
_entity_poly.type
_entity_poly.pdbx_seq_one_letter_code
_entity_poly.pdbx_strand_id
1 'polypeptide(L)'
;MSVGKNIRRYRKSRGMTQAQLAEAVGLTEGAVRHYESGIRAVKPELLESISAALGVSVNALKDYGVETAGDLMSLLVRLEDSFGIVPSADGTGLSLNPKAPHAPKAATAIELWAEKRAQLENGEIDADEYEDWKASL
;
A
#
# COMPACT_ATOMS: atom_id res chain seq x y z
N MET A 1 2.60 8.80 2.31
CA MET A 1 4.02 8.60 1.91
C MET A 1 4.05 8.75 0.40
N SER A 2 4.85 9.66 -0.15
CA SER A 2 4.80 9.94 -1.58
C SER A 2 5.19 8.75 -2.45
N VAL A 3 4.68 8.73 -3.68
CA VAL A 3 4.97 7.71 -4.70
C VAL A 3 6.48 7.49 -4.86
N GLY A 4 7.27 8.57 -4.98
CA GLY A 4 8.73 8.47 -5.10
C GLY A 4 9.40 7.79 -3.90
N LYS A 5 8.92 8.07 -2.68
CA LYS A 5 9.42 7.41 -1.46
C LYS A 5 9.07 5.91 -1.46
N ASN A 6 7.88 5.54 -1.90
CA ASN A 6 7.47 4.14 -2.00
C ASN A 6 8.31 3.38 -3.05
N ILE A 7 8.53 3.96 -4.24
CA ILE A 7 9.42 3.39 -5.27
C ILE A 7 10.81 3.13 -4.69
N ARG A 8 11.39 4.13 -4.02
CA ARG A 8 12.72 4.01 -3.40
C ARG A 8 12.76 2.93 -2.32
N ARG A 9 11.71 2.85 -1.49
CA ARG A 9 11.59 1.86 -0.42
C ARG A 9 11.63 0.44 -1.01
N TYR A 10 10.75 0.14 -1.95
CA TYR A 10 10.67 -1.20 -2.54
C TYR A 10 11.87 -1.54 -3.42
N ARG A 11 12.42 -0.58 -4.16
CA ARG A 11 13.67 -0.80 -4.90
C ARG A 11 14.80 -1.25 -3.96
N LYS A 12 14.93 -0.59 -2.81
CA LYS A 12 15.96 -0.94 -1.81
C LYS A 12 15.68 -2.29 -1.15
N SER A 13 14.43 -2.62 -0.81
CA SER A 13 14.11 -3.93 -0.22
C SER A 13 14.38 -5.08 -1.19
N ARG A 14 14.27 -4.83 -2.49
CA ARG A 14 14.64 -5.79 -3.55
C ARG A 14 16.13 -5.77 -3.93
N GLY A 15 16.97 -5.05 -3.17
CA GLY A 15 18.42 -5.00 -3.41
C GLY A 15 18.83 -4.33 -4.73
N MET A 16 17.92 -3.62 -5.39
CA MET A 16 18.17 -3.01 -6.70
C MET A 16 18.82 -1.63 -6.56
N THR A 17 19.74 -1.29 -7.46
CA THR A 17 20.25 0.08 -7.67
C THR A 17 19.29 0.90 -8.54
N GLN A 18 19.44 2.24 -8.55
CA GLN A 18 18.64 3.10 -9.44
C GLN A 18 18.87 2.74 -10.92
N ALA A 19 20.10 2.35 -11.28
CA ALA A 19 20.46 1.95 -12.64
C ALA A 19 19.77 0.63 -13.03
N GLN A 20 19.74 -0.37 -12.15
CA GLN A 20 19.03 -1.64 -12.41
C GLN A 20 17.52 -1.45 -12.56
N LEU A 21 16.90 -0.62 -11.73
CA LEU A 21 15.48 -0.31 -11.92
C LEU A 21 15.27 0.43 -13.24
N ALA A 22 16.14 1.38 -13.58
CA ALA A 22 16.03 2.13 -14.83
C ALA A 22 16.13 1.21 -16.05
N GLU A 23 17.09 0.30 -16.07
CA GLU A 23 17.25 -0.72 -17.11
C GLU A 23 15.98 -1.58 -17.25
N ALA A 24 15.43 -2.06 -16.13
CA ALA A 24 14.23 -2.91 -16.12
C ALA A 24 12.98 -2.22 -16.70
N VAL A 25 12.90 -0.89 -16.65
CA VAL A 25 11.76 -0.12 -17.18
C VAL A 25 12.10 0.74 -18.40
N GLY A 26 13.27 0.53 -19.02
CA GLY A 26 13.68 1.24 -20.24
C GLY A 26 13.92 2.74 -20.04
N LEU A 27 14.46 3.14 -18.89
CA LEU A 27 14.76 4.51 -18.51
C LEU A 27 16.26 4.75 -18.25
N THR A 28 16.62 6.01 -18.02
CA THR A 28 17.94 6.38 -17.49
C THR A 28 17.94 6.38 -15.97
N GLU A 29 19.10 6.13 -15.34
CA GLU A 29 19.26 6.23 -13.87
C GLU A 29 18.81 7.60 -13.34
N GLY A 30 19.15 8.68 -14.06
CA GLY A 30 18.73 10.04 -13.71
C GLY A 30 17.21 10.24 -13.70
N ALA A 31 16.49 9.57 -14.61
CA ALA A 31 15.03 9.59 -14.60
C ALA A 31 14.47 8.90 -13.34
N VAL A 32 14.97 7.72 -12.99
CA VAL A 32 14.59 7.02 -11.74
C VAL A 32 14.88 7.90 -10.52
N ARG A 33 16.05 8.55 -10.48
CA ARG A 33 16.41 9.49 -9.39
C ARG A 33 15.41 10.64 -9.24
N HIS A 34 14.96 11.23 -10.34
CA HIS A 34 13.96 12.30 -10.31
C HIS A 34 12.57 11.83 -9.86
N TYR A 35 12.18 10.60 -10.21
CA TYR A 35 10.94 10.02 -9.71
C TYR A 35 11.01 9.72 -8.21
N GLU A 36 12.10 9.10 -7.75
CA GLU A 36 12.28 8.78 -6.32
C GLU A 36 12.37 10.01 -5.42
N SER A 37 12.91 11.12 -5.92
CA SER A 37 12.96 12.38 -5.19
C SER A 37 11.65 13.18 -5.25
N GLY A 38 10.71 12.79 -6.12
CA GLY A 38 9.47 13.53 -6.36
C GLY A 38 9.63 14.78 -7.22
N ILE A 39 10.83 15.05 -7.78
CA ILE A 39 11.06 16.15 -8.73
C ILE A 39 10.17 15.98 -9.97
N ARG A 40 9.94 14.73 -10.38
CA ARG A 40 9.07 14.39 -11.50
C ARG A 40 7.94 13.49 -11.03
N ALA A 41 6.71 13.82 -11.41
CA ALA A 41 5.56 12.95 -11.19
C ALA A 41 5.62 11.73 -12.13
N VAL A 42 5.28 10.55 -11.59
CA VAL A 42 5.20 9.29 -12.35
C VAL A 42 3.82 9.20 -13.00
N LYS A 43 3.77 8.95 -14.31
CA LYS A 43 2.50 8.70 -15.00
C LYS A 43 1.96 7.30 -14.66
N PRO A 44 0.64 7.07 -14.71
CA PRO A 44 0.05 5.77 -14.36
C PRO A 44 0.67 4.57 -15.07
N GLU A 45 0.91 4.66 -16.38
CA GLU A 45 1.45 3.55 -17.19
C GLU A 45 2.89 3.21 -16.79
N LEU A 46 3.67 4.24 -16.45
CA LEU A 46 5.03 4.06 -15.94
C LEU A 46 5.00 3.51 -14.50
N LEU A 47 4.03 3.91 -13.68
CA LEU A 47 3.88 3.41 -12.32
C LEU A 47 3.58 1.91 -12.32
N GLU A 48 2.75 1.44 -13.24
CA GLU A 48 2.51 0.01 -13.46
C GLU A 48 3.80 -0.72 -13.85
N SER A 49 4.54 -0.18 -14.82
CA SER A 49 5.82 -0.76 -15.26
C SER A 49 6.84 -0.86 -14.12
N ILE A 50 6.93 0.18 -13.28
CA ILE A 50 7.79 0.19 -12.10
C ILE A 50 7.32 -0.83 -11.07
N SER A 51 6.01 -0.94 -10.81
CA SER A 51 5.48 -1.93 -9.86
C SER A 51 5.77 -3.36 -10.30
N ALA A 52 5.63 -3.64 -11.60
CA ALA A 52 5.95 -4.94 -12.18
C ALA A 52 7.45 -5.27 -12.06
N ALA A 53 8.33 -4.32 -12.37
CA ALA A 53 9.78 -4.50 -12.23
C ALA A 53 10.21 -4.72 -10.77
N LEU A 54 9.49 -4.14 -9.81
CA LEU A 54 9.75 -4.31 -8.38
C LEU A 54 9.07 -5.57 -7.80
N GLY A 55 8.18 -6.23 -8.55
CA GLY A 55 7.42 -7.37 -8.07
C GLY A 55 6.49 -7.02 -6.90
N VAL A 56 5.83 -5.87 -6.99
CA VAL A 56 4.85 -5.38 -6.01
C VAL A 56 3.57 -4.95 -6.72
N SER A 57 2.47 -4.88 -6.00
CA SER A 57 1.24 -4.28 -6.52
C SER A 57 1.42 -2.78 -6.76
N VAL A 58 0.78 -2.26 -7.80
CA VAL A 58 0.75 -0.81 -8.07
C VAL A 58 0.19 -0.02 -6.89
N ASN A 59 -0.72 -0.62 -6.11
CA ASN A 59 -1.30 0.01 -4.91
C ASN A 59 -0.27 0.22 -3.81
N ALA A 60 0.77 -0.61 -3.74
CA ALA A 60 1.89 -0.43 -2.81
C ALA A 60 2.72 0.82 -3.13
N LEU A 61 2.69 1.29 -4.38
CA LEU A 61 3.40 2.51 -4.80
C LEU A 61 2.56 3.78 -4.65
N LYS A 62 1.23 3.68 -4.62
CA LYS A 62 0.34 4.85 -4.53
C LYS A 62 0.50 5.58 -3.20
N ASP A 63 0.24 6.89 -3.24
CA ASP A 63 0.05 7.69 -2.04
C ASP A 63 -1.45 7.91 -1.82
N TYR A 64 -1.94 7.54 -0.65
CA TYR A 64 -3.34 7.72 -0.26
C TYR A 64 -3.58 9.05 0.47
N GLY A 65 -2.53 9.87 0.65
CA GLY A 65 -2.67 11.25 1.12
C GLY A 65 -3.15 11.39 2.56
N VAL A 66 -2.83 10.42 3.42
CA VAL A 66 -3.13 10.48 4.86
C VAL A 66 -1.91 11.04 5.59
N GLU A 67 -1.92 12.33 5.91
CA GLU A 67 -0.82 13.01 6.61
C GLU A 67 -1.23 13.54 7.99
N THR A 68 -2.52 13.83 8.17
CA THR A 68 -3.08 14.41 9.38
C THR A 68 -4.22 13.55 9.94
N ALA A 69 -4.59 13.81 11.20
CA ALA A 69 -5.79 13.23 11.79
C ALA A 69 -7.06 13.60 10.99
N GLY A 70 -7.11 14.80 10.39
CA GLY A 70 -8.21 15.22 9.53
C GLY A 70 -8.33 14.38 8.26
N ASP A 71 -7.20 14.03 7.63
CA ASP A 71 -7.18 13.15 6.44
C ASP A 71 -7.65 11.74 6.79
N LEU A 72 -7.19 11.22 7.93
CA LEU A 72 -7.61 9.92 8.44
C LEU A 72 -9.12 9.91 8.68
N MET A 73 -9.67 10.91 9.38
CA MET A 73 -11.10 11.01 9.63
C MET A 73 -11.90 11.12 8.32
N SER A 74 -11.42 11.93 7.37
CA SER A 74 -12.05 12.07 6.05
C SER A 74 -12.02 10.76 5.25
N LEU A 75 -11.00 9.92 5.41
CA LEU A 75 -10.95 8.59 4.82
C LEU A 75 -11.93 7.63 5.50
N LEU A 76 -11.95 7.58 6.83
CA LEU A 76 -12.84 6.70 7.60
C LEU A 76 -14.32 6.97 7.29
N VAL A 77 -14.74 8.22 7.24
CA VAL A 77 -16.14 8.59 6.89
C VAL A 77 -16.50 8.15 5.46
N ARG A 78 -15.58 8.21 4.50
CA ARG A 78 -15.84 7.70 3.14
C ARG A 78 -15.98 6.17 3.11
N LEU A 79 -15.25 5.48 3.98
CA LEU A 79 -15.31 4.03 4.11
C LEU A 79 -16.57 3.56 4.85
N GLU A 80 -17.16 4.39 5.72
CA GLU A 80 -18.48 4.13 6.33
C GLU A 80 -19.55 3.92 5.27
N ASP A 81 -19.71 4.87 4.34
CA ASP A 81 -20.75 4.83 3.30
C ASP A 81 -20.57 3.67 2.32
N SER A 82 -19.31 3.41 1.92
CA SER A 82 -19.02 2.44 0.85
C SER A 82 -18.84 1.02 1.38
N PHE A 83 -18.05 0.86 2.44
CA PHE A 83 -17.58 -0.42 2.96
C PHE A 83 -18.14 -0.78 4.35
N GLY A 84 -18.90 0.13 4.98
CA GLY A 84 -19.49 -0.10 6.29
C GLY A 84 -18.51 -0.03 7.45
N ILE A 85 -17.34 0.58 7.27
CA ILE A 85 -16.36 0.74 8.35
C ILE A 85 -16.86 1.85 9.28
N VAL A 86 -17.22 1.50 10.50
CA VAL A 86 -17.77 2.42 11.52
C VAL A 86 -16.97 2.30 12.83
N PRO A 87 -16.99 3.30 13.72
CA PRO A 87 -16.42 3.15 15.06
C PRO A 87 -17.05 1.97 15.81
N SER A 88 -16.27 1.29 16.65
CA SER A 88 -16.80 0.30 17.57
C SER A 88 -17.67 0.95 18.65
N ALA A 89 -18.59 0.18 19.25
CA ALA A 89 -19.53 0.70 20.25
C ALA A 89 -18.86 1.26 21.51
N ASP A 90 -17.66 0.78 21.84
CA ASP A 90 -16.82 1.26 22.95
C ASP A 90 -15.91 2.44 22.58
N GLY A 91 -15.90 2.86 21.30
CA GLY A 91 -15.10 3.95 20.78
C GLY A 91 -13.59 3.69 20.72
N THR A 92 -13.14 2.45 20.96
CA THR A 92 -11.69 2.11 21.01
C THR A 92 -11.14 1.59 19.68
N GLY A 93 -12.00 1.32 18.71
CA GLY A 93 -11.60 0.75 17.43
C GLY A 93 -12.64 0.92 16.32
N LEU A 94 -12.56 0.02 15.34
CA LEU A 94 -13.44 -0.01 14.18
C LEU A 94 -14.25 -1.31 14.17
N SER A 95 -15.45 -1.26 13.62
CA SER A 95 -16.34 -2.39 13.38
C SER A 95 -16.96 -2.30 11.98
N LEU A 96 -17.66 -3.36 11.56
CA LEU A 96 -18.32 -3.42 10.26
C LEU A 96 -19.84 -3.38 10.42
N ASN A 97 -20.49 -2.47 9.71
CA ASN A 97 -21.93 -2.50 9.50
C ASN A 97 -22.26 -3.49 8.36
N PRO A 98 -22.85 -4.66 8.64
CA PRO A 98 -23.10 -5.70 7.63
C PRO A 98 -24.14 -5.29 6.58
N LYS A 99 -24.87 -4.18 6.81
CA LYS A 99 -25.88 -3.68 5.88
C LYS A 99 -25.30 -2.81 4.77
N ALA A 100 -24.03 -2.42 4.83
CA ALA A 100 -23.43 -1.55 3.82
C ALA A 100 -23.19 -2.31 2.49
N PRO A 101 -23.24 -1.63 1.33
CA PRO A 101 -23.19 -2.28 0.01
C PRO A 101 -21.94 -3.15 -0.23
N HIS A 102 -20.80 -2.78 0.35
CA HIS A 102 -19.55 -3.53 0.20
C HIS A 102 -19.04 -4.14 1.51
N ALA A 103 -19.89 -4.25 2.53
CA ALA A 103 -19.52 -4.88 3.80
C ALA A 103 -18.98 -6.31 3.66
N PRO A 104 -19.52 -7.20 2.79
CA PRO A 104 -18.95 -8.53 2.63
C PRO A 104 -17.51 -8.50 2.08
N LYS A 105 -17.20 -7.59 1.16
CA LYS A 105 -15.84 -7.44 0.62
C LYS A 105 -14.88 -6.91 1.67
N ALA A 106 -15.33 -5.94 2.48
CA ALA A 106 -14.56 -5.42 3.59
C ALA A 106 -14.27 -6.51 4.64
N ALA A 107 -15.27 -7.31 4.99
CA ALA A 107 -15.13 -8.44 5.91
C ALA A 107 -14.06 -9.43 5.43
N THR A 108 -14.15 -9.89 4.17
CA THR A 108 -13.14 -10.80 3.60
C THR A 108 -11.74 -10.21 3.62
N ALA A 109 -11.58 -8.92 3.30
CA ALA A 109 -10.28 -8.26 3.33
C ALA A 109 -9.71 -8.14 4.77
N ILE A 110 -10.56 -7.83 5.75
CA ILE A 110 -10.17 -7.74 7.16
C ILE A 110 -9.85 -9.12 7.73
N GLU A 111 -10.60 -10.16 7.36
CA GLU A 111 -10.31 -11.55 7.73
C GLU A 111 -8.95 -12.01 7.21
N LEU A 112 -8.66 -11.77 5.92
CA LEU A 112 -7.35 -12.07 5.32
C LEU A 112 -6.22 -11.33 6.05
N TRP A 113 -6.45 -10.06 6.40
CA TRP A 113 -5.47 -9.28 7.14
C TRP A 113 -5.24 -9.84 8.56
N ALA A 114 -6.31 -10.19 9.27
CA ALA A 114 -6.23 -10.77 10.61
C ALA A 114 -5.49 -12.12 10.60
N GLU A 115 -5.76 -12.99 9.63
CA GLU A 115 -5.06 -14.27 9.45
C GLU A 115 -3.56 -14.06 9.25
N LYS A 116 -3.18 -13.15 8.32
CA LYS A 116 -1.78 -12.84 8.05
C LYS A 116 -1.06 -12.23 9.25
N ARG A 117 -1.75 -11.44 10.07
CA ARG A 117 -1.23 -10.91 11.33
C ARG A 117 -1.02 -12.00 12.38
N ALA A 118 -1.95 -12.95 12.49
CA ALA A 118 -1.81 -14.08 13.41
C ALA A 118 -0.61 -14.97 13.06
N GLN A 119 -0.39 -15.23 11.76
CA GLN A 119 0.79 -15.96 11.25
C GLN A 119 2.11 -15.27 11.64
N LEU A 120 2.16 -13.94 11.66
CA LEU A 120 3.33 -13.21 12.12
C LEU A 120 3.51 -13.32 13.65
N GLU A 121 2.41 -13.16 14.40
CA GLU A 121 2.43 -13.14 15.87
C GLU A 121 2.76 -14.52 16.47
N ASN A 122 2.38 -15.61 15.79
CA ASN A 122 2.70 -16.97 16.20
C ASN A 122 4.02 -17.51 15.62
N GLY A 123 4.69 -16.74 14.76
CA GLY A 123 5.98 -17.08 14.16
C GLY A 123 5.92 -18.05 12.98
N GLU A 124 4.75 -18.25 12.37
CA GLU A 124 4.61 -19.01 11.11
C GLU A 124 5.22 -18.28 9.91
N ILE A 125 5.19 -16.94 9.92
CA ILE A 125 5.90 -16.09 8.97
C ILE A 125 6.78 -15.08 9.71
N ASP A 126 7.86 -14.65 9.07
CA ASP A 126 8.70 -13.58 9.58
C ASP A 126 8.24 -12.17 9.15
N ALA A 127 8.97 -11.15 9.61
CA ALA A 127 8.65 -9.76 9.31
C ALA A 127 8.82 -9.41 7.82
N ASP A 128 9.75 -10.06 7.12
CA ASP A 128 10.02 -9.81 5.71
C ASP A 128 8.91 -10.43 4.84
N GLU A 129 8.47 -11.65 5.17
CA GLU A 129 7.31 -12.29 4.54
C GLU A 129 6.02 -11.48 4.73
N TYR A 130 5.82 -10.89 5.91
CA TYR A 130 4.66 -10.01 6.16
C TYR A 130 4.76 -8.69 5.38
N GLU A 131 5.94 -8.11 5.21
CA GLU A 131 6.15 -6.94 4.34
C GLU A 131 5.90 -7.28 2.86
N ASP A 132 6.34 -8.43 2.39
CA ASP A 132 6.09 -8.89 1.02
C ASP A 132 4.60 -9.14 0.76
N TRP A 133 3.88 -9.72 1.73
CA TRP A 133 2.43 -9.83 1.63
C TRP A 133 1.77 -8.46 1.52
N LYS A 134 2.13 -7.49 2.38
CA LYS A 134 1.61 -6.11 2.28
C LYS A 134 1.92 -5.46 0.93
N ALA A 135 3.09 -5.75 0.36
CA ALA A 135 3.50 -5.24 -0.95
C ALA A 135 2.69 -5.85 -2.11
N SER A 136 2.06 -7.01 -1.90
CA SER A 136 1.29 -7.72 -2.92
C SER A 136 -0.19 -7.29 -3.04
N LEU A 137 -0.71 -6.52 -2.07
CA LEU A 137 -2.11 -6.09 -1.98
C LEU A 137 -2.52 -5.01 -3.00
#